data_AF-A0A1V5JMN1-F1
#
_entry.id   AF-A0A1V5JMN1-F1
#
_cell.length_a   1.000
_cell.length_b   1.000
_cell.length_c   1.000
_cell.angle_alpha   90.00
_cell.angle_beta   90.00
_cell.angle_gamma   90.00
#
_symmetry.space_group_name_H-M   'P 1'
#
loop_
_entity.id
_entity.type
_entity.pdbx_description
1 polymer ?
#
loop_
_entity_poly.entity_id
_entity_poly.type
_entity_poly.pdbx_seq_one_letter_code
_entity_poly.pdbx_strand_id
1 'polypeptide(L)'
;MFLRWMVRRDDRGVDFGLWKSISPSLLSCPLDVHSGNVARRLGLLTRKQSDAKAVAELDARLREFDPADPVKYDFALFGLGVFEHF
;
A
#
# COMPACT_ATOMS: atom_id res chain seq x y z
N MET A 1 0.02 -7.37 4.20
CA MET A 1 1.24 -7.93 3.57
C MET A 1 1.01 -9.23 2.84
N PHE A 2 0.62 -10.34 3.48
CA PHE A 2 0.57 -11.66 2.83
C PHE A 2 -0.19 -11.71 1.49
N LEU A 3 -1.38 -11.11 1.42
CA LEU A 3 -2.16 -11.06 0.18
C LEU A 3 -1.42 -10.36 -0.98
N ARG A 4 -0.66 -9.30 -0.68
CA ARG A 4 0.14 -8.57 -1.67
C ARG A 4 1.11 -9.53 -2.36
N TRP A 5 1.91 -10.26 -1.57
CA TRP A 5 2.90 -11.21 -2.08
C TRP A 5 2.29 -12.36 -2.88
N MET A 6 1.14 -12.88 -2.43
CA MET A 6 0.52 -14.03 -3.10
C MET A 6 -0.18 -13.65 -4.41
N VAL A 7 -0.80 -12.47 -4.46
CA VAL A 7 -1.64 -12.05 -5.60
C VAL A 7 -0.83 -11.28 -6.64
N ARG A 8 0.05 -10.38 -6.23
CA ARG A 8 0.86 -9.60 -7.17
C ARG A 8 2.06 -10.38 -7.63
N ARG A 9 2.56 -10.00 -8.80
CA ARG A 9 3.83 -10.46 -9.34
C ARG A 9 4.67 -9.23 -9.67
N ASP A 10 5.91 -9.22 -9.22
CA ASP A 10 6.93 -8.27 -9.67
C ASP A 10 8.07 -8.99 -10.40
N ASP A 11 9.01 -8.22 -10.94
CA ASP A 11 10.21 -8.67 -11.63
C ASP A 11 11.43 -8.79 -10.70
N ARG A 12 11.27 -8.51 -9.39
CA ARG A 12 12.35 -8.48 -8.39
C ARG A 12 12.30 -9.63 -7.39
N GLY A 13 11.27 -10.47 -7.47
CA GLY A 13 11.09 -11.65 -6.64
C GLY A 13 10.52 -11.37 -5.24
N VAL A 14 9.97 -10.18 -4.99
CA VAL A 14 9.35 -9.86 -3.69
C VAL A 14 7.90 -10.32 -3.67
N ASP A 15 7.14 -10.03 -4.72
CA ASP A 15 5.76 -10.49 -4.91
C ASP A 15 5.75 -11.78 -5.78
N PHE A 16 5.33 -12.92 -5.20
CA PHE A 16 5.38 -14.25 -5.83
C PHE A 16 4.37 -14.47 -6.95
N GLY A 17 3.15 -13.92 -6.82
CA GLY A 17 2.11 -14.00 -7.84
C GLY A 17 1.56 -15.40 -8.08
N LEU A 18 1.47 -16.19 -7.01
CA LEU A 18 0.95 -17.57 -7.05
C LEU A 18 -0.57 -17.63 -7.20
N TRP A 19 -1.30 -16.60 -6.73
CA TRP A 19 -2.75 -16.53 -6.77
C TRP A 19 -3.24 -15.63 -7.90
N LYS A 20 -3.62 -16.24 -9.02
CA LYS A 20 -3.98 -15.55 -10.26
C LYS A 20 -5.46 -15.19 -10.39
N SER A 21 -6.30 -15.66 -9.49
CA SER A 21 -7.75 -15.44 -9.52
C SER A 21 -8.21 -14.14 -8.86
N ILE A 22 -7.32 -13.46 -8.14
CA ILE A 22 -7.61 -12.20 -7.44
C ILE A 22 -6.88 -11.08 -8.19
N SER A 23 -7.58 -10.00 -8.50
CA SER A 23 -6.95 -8.82 -9.10
C SER A 23 -6.21 -8.00 -8.03
N PRO A 24 -5.00 -7.49 -8.32
CA PRO A 24 -4.32 -6.54 -7.42
C PRO A 24 -5.14 -5.28 -7.12
N SER A 25 -6.03 -4.87 -8.03
CA SER A 25 -6.95 -3.73 -7.85
C SER A 25 -7.88 -3.86 -6.63
N LEU A 26 -8.11 -5.09 -6.17
CA LEU A 26 -8.94 -5.41 -5.00
C LEU A 26 -8.16 -5.35 -3.68
N LEU A 27 -6.84 -5.19 -3.75
CA LEU A 27 -5.99 -5.18 -2.56
C LEU A 27 -5.89 -3.79 -1.97
N SER A 28 -5.80 -3.73 -0.64
CA SER A 28 -5.55 -2.52 0.11
C SER A 28 -4.09 -2.39 0.51
N CYS A 29 -3.60 -1.15 0.60
CA CYS A 29 -2.28 -0.89 1.17
C CYS A 29 -2.26 -1.26 2.66
N PRO A 30 -1.30 -2.08 3.11
CA PRO A 30 -1.04 -2.29 4.53
C PRO A 30 -0.81 -0.95 5.23
N LEU A 31 -1.59 -0.67 6.26
CA LEU A 31 -1.45 0.54 7.06
C LEU A 31 -0.76 0.19 8.39
N ASP A 32 0.56 0.04 8.35
CA ASP A 32 1.39 -0.06 9.55
C ASP A 32 1.76 1.34 10.11
N VAL A 33 2.54 1.36 11.20
CA VAL A 33 2.96 2.59 11.86
C VAL A 33 3.81 3.48 10.94
N HIS A 34 4.76 2.91 10.20
CA HIS A 34 5.66 3.67 9.33
C HIS A 34 4.92 4.17 8.09
N SER A 35 4.28 3.27 7.36
CA SER A 35 3.53 3.58 6.14
C SER A 35 2.41 4.58 6.42
N GLY A 36 1.73 4.46 7.55
CA GLY A 36 0.70 5.42 7.98
C GLY A 36 1.25 6.80 8.33
N ASN A 37 2.44 6.89 8.94
CA ASN A 37 3.07 8.18 9.26
C ASN A 37 3.55 8.88 7.99
N VAL A 38 4.19 8.15 7.08
CA VAL A 38 4.64 8.66 5.78
C VAL A 38 3.43 9.15 4.96
N ALA A 39 2.37 8.34 4.87
CA ALA A 39 1.15 8.73 4.16
C ALA A 39 0.52 10.03 4.71
N ARG A 40 0.57 10.25 6.03
CA ARG A 40 0.10 11.51 6.65
C ARG A 40 0.99 12.70 6.33
N ARG A 41 2.31 12.51 6.37
CA ARG A 41 3.27 13.56 6.01
C ARG A 41 3.17 13.95 4.54
N LEU A 42 2.85 12.99 3.67
CA LEU A 42 2.60 13.22 2.24
C LEU A 42 1.20 13.77 1.93
N GLY A 43 0.32 13.93 2.93
CA GLY A 43 -1.05 14.40 2.73
C GLY A 43 -2.00 13.38 2.05
N LEU A 44 -1.57 12.12 1.91
CA LEU A 44 -2.39 11.03 1.37
C LEU A 44 -3.41 10.51 2.39
N LEU A 45 -3.14 10.71 3.68
CA LEU A 45 -3.99 10.30 4.78
C LEU A 45 -4.15 11.46 5.76
N THR A 46 -5.38 11.84 6.09
CA THR A 46 -5.66 12.90 7.06
C THR A 46 -6.12 12.33 8.41
N ARG A 47 -6.73 11.13 8.40
CA ARG A 47 -7.21 10.47 9.61
C ARG A 47 -6.07 10.07 10.55
N LYS A 48 -6.20 10.46 11.82
CA LYS A 48 -5.21 10.15 12.87
C LYS A 48 -5.25 8.69 13.34
N GLN A 49 -6.44 8.08 13.43
CA GLN A 49 -6.58 6.69 13.83
C GLN A 49 -6.14 5.76 12.70
N SER A 50 -5.41 4.69 13.01
CA SER A 50 -5.10 3.63 12.08
C SER A 50 -6.18 2.54 12.18
N ASP A 51 -7.30 2.77 11.48
CA ASP A 51 -8.45 1.88 11.43
C ASP A 51 -8.89 1.60 9.99
N ALA A 52 -9.96 0.82 9.81
CA ALA A 52 -10.47 0.49 8.49
C ALA A 52 -10.87 1.72 7.65
N LYS A 53 -11.25 2.84 8.29
CA LYS A 53 -11.57 4.08 7.57
C LYS A 53 -10.31 4.74 7.04
N ALA A 54 -9.21 4.69 7.78
CA ALA A 54 -7.91 5.19 7.31
C ALA A 54 -7.38 4.35 6.14
N VAL A 55 -7.55 3.01 6.19
CA VAL A 55 -7.22 2.14 5.05
C VAL A 55 -8.05 2.53 3.82
N ALA A 56 -9.36 2.72 3.98
CA ALA A 56 -10.24 3.12 2.87
C ALA A 56 -9.87 4.51 2.29
N GLU A 57 -9.52 5.47 3.14
CA GLU A 57 -9.05 6.80 2.72
C GLU A 57 -7.76 6.71 1.91
N LEU A 58 -6.76 5.99 2.43
CA LEU A 58 -5.48 5.79 1.74
C LEU A 58 -5.70 5.06 0.40
N ASP A 59 -6.48 3.99 0.41
CA ASP A 59 -6.82 3.23 -0.80
C ASP A 59 -7.47 4.09 -1.87
N ALA A 60 -8.40 4.98 -1.49
CA ALA A 60 -9.01 5.92 -2.43
C ALA A 60 -7.95 6.80 -3.11
N ARG A 61 -7.01 7.37 -2.33
CA ARG A 61 -5.92 8.17 -2.87
C ARG A 61 -4.97 7.37 -3.76
N LEU A 62 -4.58 6.17 -3.35
CA LEU A 62 -3.66 5.34 -4.13
C LEU A 62 -4.27 4.88 -5.47
N ARG A 63 -5.59 4.65 -5.50
CA ARG A 63 -6.32 4.34 -6.74
C ARG A 63 -6.43 5.53 -7.71
N GLU A 64 -6.33 6.77 -7.23
CA GLU A 64 -6.20 7.93 -8.12
C GLU A 64 -4.90 7.88 -8.93
N PHE A 65 -3.82 7.30 -8.37
CA PHE A 65 -2.54 7.15 -9.06
C PHE A 65 -2.46 5.88 -9.91
N ASP A 66 -2.93 4.74 -9.39
CA ASP A 66 -3.04 3.50 -10.14
C ASP A 66 -4.22 2.66 -9.64
N PRO A 67 -5.35 2.63 -10.38
CA PRO A 67 -6.51 1.84 -9.98
C PRO A 67 -6.34 0.35 -10.26
N ALA A 68 -5.44 -0.04 -11.17
CA ALA A 68 -5.20 -1.44 -11.50
C ALA A 68 -4.34 -2.12 -10.42
N ASP A 69 -3.45 -1.36 -9.78
CA ASP A 69 -2.47 -1.90 -8.86
C ASP A 69 -2.11 -0.97 -7.67
N PRO A 70 -3.10 -0.52 -6.86
CA PRO A 70 -2.91 0.53 -5.85
C PRO A 70 -1.99 0.09 -4.70
N VAL A 71 -1.93 -1.19 -4.38
CA VAL A 71 -1.10 -1.70 -3.27
C VAL A 71 0.41 -1.66 -3.57
N LYS A 72 0.84 -1.31 -4.79
CA LYS A 72 2.29 -1.25 -5.15
C LYS A 72 3.03 -0.19 -4.35
N TYR A 73 2.30 0.86 -3.96
CA TYR A 73 2.84 2.00 -3.24
C TYR A 73 3.20 1.68 -1.79
N ASP A 74 2.77 0.52 -1.26
CA ASP A 74 3.23 0.00 0.04
C ASP A 74 4.76 -0.02 0.14
N PHE A 75 5.45 -0.48 -0.92
CA PHE A 75 6.91 -0.50 -0.94
C PHE A 75 7.53 0.90 -0.86
N ALA A 76 6.92 1.89 -1.52
CA ALA A 76 7.39 3.27 -1.50
C ALA A 76 7.11 3.95 -0.15
N LEU A 77 5.90 3.79 0.41
CA LEU A 77 5.53 4.34 1.70
C LEU A 77 6.39 3.79 2.83
N PHE A 78 6.66 2.48 2.80
CA PHE A 78 7.60 1.85 3.73
C PHE A 78 9.04 2.34 3.52
N GLY A 79 9.52 2.34 2.28
CA GLY A 79 10.90 2.72 1.94
C GLY A 79 11.24 4.15 2.35
N LEU A 80 10.34 5.11 2.10
CA LEU A 80 10.52 6.50 2.55
C LEU A 80 10.69 6.58 4.08
N GLY A 81 9.91 5.81 4.84
CA GLY A 81 10.00 5.81 6.30
C GLY A 81 11.31 5.22 6.84
N VAL A 82 11.89 4.23 6.15
CA VAL A 82 13.12 3.55 6.58
C VAL A 82 14.38 4.30 6.13
N PHE A 83 14.40 4.81 4.89
CA PHE A 83 15.63 5.27 4.26
C PHE A 83 15.76 6.80 4.19
N GLU A 84 14.65 7.53 4.14
CA GLU A 84 14.67 9.00 3.92
C GLU A 84 14.46 9.82 5.21
N HIS A 85 14.45 9.17 6.38
CA HIS A 85 14.14 9.81 7.68
C HIS A 85 12.87 10.67 7.64
N PHE A 86 11.89 10.20 6.87
CA PHE A 86 10.69 10.96 6.52
C PHE A 86 9.83 11.29 7.71
#